data_AF-A0A4S0N013-F1
#
_entry.id   AF-A0A4S0N013-F1
#
_cell.length_a   1.000
_cell.length_b   1.000
_cell.length_c   1.000
_cell.angle_alpha   90.00
_cell.angle_beta   90.00
_cell.angle_gamma   90.00
#
_symmetry.space_group_name_H-M   'P 1'
#
loop_
_entity.id
_entity.type
_entity.pdbx_description
1 polymer ?
#
loop_
_entity_poly.entity_id
_entity_poly.type
_entity_poly.pdbx_seq_one_letter_code
_entity_poly.pdbx_strand_id
1 'polypeptide(L)'
;DHAVATRARFEELVRNPGPVIVGAVQGASCYGPAYEFAFILDTALRKARVRDRVPMTFVTPEPYIGHLGLDGVGDTKGLLESAMRDRHIKWITNAKVTSVDAGLMHVEEVNE
;
A
#
# COMPACT_ATOMS: atom_id res chain seq x y z
N ASP A 1 -7.17 18.16 -3.76
CA ASP A 1 -7.77 18.03 -2.41
C ASP A 1 -7.29 16.81 -1.65
N HIS A 2 -7.48 15.59 -2.15
CA HIS A 2 -7.06 14.37 -1.44
C HIS A 2 -5.59 14.35 -1.01
N ALA A 3 -4.64 14.73 -1.89
CA ALA A 3 -3.22 14.76 -1.55
C ALA A 3 -2.89 15.72 -0.39
N VAL A 4 -3.56 16.88 -0.32
CA VAL A 4 -3.36 17.88 0.74
C VAL A 4 -3.94 17.37 2.06
N ALA A 5 -5.12 16.76 2.03
CA ALA A 5 -5.71 16.12 3.21
C ALA A 5 -4.84 14.97 3.74
N THR A 6 -4.26 14.16 2.85
CA THR A 6 -3.33 13.09 3.21
C THR A 6 -2.07 13.62 3.90
N ARG A 7 -1.58 14.81 3.51
CA ARG A 7 -0.44 15.44 4.18
C ARG A 7 -0.73 15.72 5.66
N ALA A 8 -1.89 16.26 5.98
CA ALA A 8 -2.29 16.50 7.37
C ALA A 8 -2.37 15.18 8.18
N ARG A 9 -2.91 14.12 7.57
CA ARG A 9 -2.95 12.78 8.20
C ARG A 9 -1.57 12.16 8.40
N PHE A 10 -0.64 12.39 7.48
CA PHE A 10 0.75 11.97 7.66
C PHE A 10 1.38 12.64 8.88
N GLU A 11 1.14 13.94 9.10
CA GLU A 11 1.66 14.64 10.27
C GLU A 11 1.06 14.12 11.58
N GLU A 12 -0.22 13.73 11.58
CA GLU A 12 -0.85 13.04 12.70
C GLU A 12 -0.22 11.66 12.96
N LEU A 13 0.01 10.88 11.91
CA LEU A 13 0.67 9.58 12.00
C LEU A 13 2.10 9.70 12.54
N VAL A 14 2.85 10.73 12.17
CA VAL A 14 4.20 10.97 12.70
C VAL A 14 4.15 11.26 14.21
N ARG A 15 3.15 12.01 14.67
CA ARG A 15 2.96 12.30 16.11
C ARG A 15 2.50 11.06 16.88
N ASN A 16 1.59 10.28 16.30
CA ASN A 16 0.99 9.08 16.89
C ASN A 16 1.12 7.89 15.93
N PRO A 17 2.29 7.22 15.88
CA PRO A 17 2.51 6.10 14.97
C PRO A 17 1.52 4.96 15.18
N GLY A 18 1.06 4.38 14.08
CA GLY A 18 0.13 3.27 14.06
C GLY A 18 0.19 2.53 12.72
N PRO A 19 -0.58 1.44 12.54
CA PRO A 19 -0.58 0.67 11.32
C PRO A 19 -1.10 1.49 10.13
N VAL A 20 -0.56 1.22 8.95
CA VAL A 20 -0.98 1.84 7.69
C VAL A 20 -1.31 0.77 6.66
N ILE A 21 -2.39 1.00 5.93
CA ILE A 21 -2.76 0.25 4.73
C ILE A 21 -2.72 1.21 3.53
N VAL A 22 -1.95 0.85 2.50
CA VAL A 22 -1.93 1.52 1.19
C VAL A 22 -2.39 0.52 0.14
N GLY A 23 -2.95 0.95 -0.98
CA GLY A 23 -3.38 -0.01 -1.97
C GLY A 23 -4.23 0.54 -3.09
N ALA A 24 -4.86 -0.39 -3.79
CA ALA A 24 -5.90 -0.13 -4.78
C ALA A 24 -7.13 -0.98 -4.42
N VAL A 25 -8.32 -0.47 -4.75
CA VAL A 25 -9.58 -1.21 -4.59
C VAL A 25 -10.00 -1.83 -5.93
N GLN A 26 -10.91 -2.81 -5.89
CA GLN A 26 -11.49 -3.41 -7.09
C GLN A 26 -11.96 -2.38 -8.12
N GLY A 27 -11.72 -2.67 -9.41
CA GLY A 27 -12.08 -1.78 -10.53
C GLY A 27 -11.06 -0.67 -10.81
N ALA A 28 -9.99 -0.56 -10.02
CA ALA A 28 -8.89 0.35 -10.33
C ALA A 28 -8.18 -0.03 -11.64
N SER A 29 -7.69 0.98 -12.36
CA SER A 29 -6.91 0.83 -13.60
C SER A 29 -5.51 1.46 -13.51
N CYS A 30 -5.20 2.16 -12.42
CA CYS A 30 -3.94 2.88 -12.23
C CYS A 30 -3.28 2.46 -10.91
N TYR A 31 -2.47 1.40 -10.97
CA TYR A 31 -1.83 0.77 -9.80
C TYR A 31 -0.48 1.40 -9.45
N GLY A 32 0.25 1.92 -10.44
CA GLY A 32 1.57 2.52 -10.25
C GLY A 32 1.65 3.56 -9.11
N PRO A 33 0.71 4.54 -9.03
CA PRO A 33 0.71 5.51 -7.96
C PRO A 33 0.52 4.92 -6.55
N ALA A 34 -0.15 3.78 -6.41
CA ALA A 34 -0.30 3.11 -5.12
C ALA A 34 1.05 2.56 -4.62
N TYR A 35 1.82 1.91 -5.51
CA TYR A 35 3.18 1.45 -5.23
C TYR A 35 4.12 2.62 -4.93
N GLU A 36 4.10 3.64 -5.78
CA GLU A 36 4.90 4.85 -5.59
C GLU A 36 4.62 5.50 -4.22
N PHE A 37 3.35 5.68 -3.89
CA PHE A 37 2.96 6.28 -2.61
C PHE A 37 3.39 5.43 -1.41
N ALA A 38 3.26 4.10 -1.49
CA ALA A 38 3.74 3.20 -0.43
C ALA A 38 5.25 3.37 -0.19
N PHE A 39 6.05 3.51 -1.25
CA PHE A 39 7.50 3.71 -1.15
C PHE A 39 7.88 5.11 -0.66
N ILE A 40 7.18 6.15 -1.13
CA ILE A 40 7.37 7.52 -0.65
C ILE A 40 7.02 7.60 0.84
N LEU A 41 5.93 6.97 1.28
CA LEU A 41 5.50 6.96 2.66
C LEU A 41 6.52 6.24 3.56
N ASP A 42 7.01 5.06 3.15
CA ASP A 42 8.10 4.37 3.85
C ASP A 42 9.33 5.29 4.02
N THR A 43 9.78 5.93 2.93
CA THR A 43 10.90 6.87 2.99
C THR A 43 10.62 8.07 3.89
N ALA A 44 9.41 8.63 3.85
CA ALA A 44 9.03 9.77 4.69
C ALA A 44 9.00 9.40 6.18
N LEU A 45 8.45 8.23 6.53
CA LEU A 45 8.43 7.71 7.90
C LEU A 45 9.83 7.40 8.42
N ARG A 46 10.74 6.90 7.55
CA ARG A 46 12.16 6.69 7.89
C ARG A 46 12.85 8.01 8.17
N LYS A 47 12.64 9.04 7.34
CA LYS A 47 13.17 10.39 7.56
C LYS A 47 12.66 11.00 8.87
N ALA A 48 11.39 10.74 9.21
CA ALA A 48 10.80 11.15 10.49
C ALA A 48 11.25 10.28 11.69
N ARG A 49 12.03 9.21 11.45
CA ARG A 49 12.54 8.27 12.48
C ARG A 49 11.41 7.58 13.28
N VAL A 50 10.30 7.25 12.62
CA VAL A 50 9.17 6.55 13.25
C VAL A 50 8.72 5.29 12.50
N ARG A 51 9.38 4.93 11.38
CA ARG A 51 8.98 3.80 10.51
C ARG A 51 8.90 2.46 11.24
N ASP A 52 9.77 2.24 12.21
CA ASP A 52 9.81 1.03 13.05
C ASP A 52 8.52 0.83 13.86
N ARG A 53 7.79 1.91 14.16
CA ARG A 53 6.49 1.90 14.87
C ARG A 53 5.27 1.92 13.95
N VAL A 54 5.47 1.85 12.64
CA VAL A 54 4.40 1.90 11.63
C VAL A 54 4.41 0.62 10.80
N PRO A 55 3.69 -0.43 11.20
CA PRO A 55 3.45 -1.58 10.33
C PRO A 55 2.77 -1.13 9.03
N MET A 56 3.27 -1.60 7.88
CA MET A 56 2.72 -1.24 6.57
C MET A 56 2.25 -2.50 5.83
N THR A 57 1.02 -2.43 5.33
CA THR A 57 0.42 -3.46 4.47
C THR A 57 -0.05 -2.83 3.16
N PHE A 58 0.19 -3.52 2.06
CA PHE A 58 -0.31 -3.17 0.74
C PHE A 58 -1.48 -4.09 0.36
N VAL A 59 -2.64 -3.55 0.01
CA VAL A 59 -3.81 -4.35 -0.38
C VAL A 59 -4.15 -4.05 -1.83
N THR A 60 -4.31 -5.07 -2.66
CA THR A 60 -4.61 -4.88 -4.08
C THR A 60 -5.49 -6.00 -4.64
N PRO A 61 -6.41 -5.70 -5.58
CA PRO A 61 -7.13 -6.72 -6.33
C PRO A 61 -6.25 -7.38 -7.40
N GLU A 62 -5.02 -6.90 -7.62
CA GLU A 62 -4.09 -7.53 -8.55
C GLU A 62 -3.84 -9.00 -8.16
N PRO A 63 -3.74 -9.92 -9.13
CA PRO A 63 -3.48 -11.34 -8.85
C PRO A 63 -2.08 -11.61 -8.30
N TYR A 64 -1.14 -10.70 -8.56
CA TYR A 64 0.20 -10.69 -7.99
C TYR A 64 0.73 -9.26 -8.00
N ILE A 65 1.76 -9.00 -7.19
CA ILE A 65 2.38 -7.67 -7.12
C ILE A 65 3.01 -7.30 -8.47
N GLY A 66 2.68 -6.13 -9.01
CA GLY A 66 3.24 -5.66 -10.27
C GLY A 66 2.56 -6.19 -11.52
N HIS A 67 1.34 -6.72 -11.39
CA HIS A 67 0.44 -7.01 -12.52
C HIS A 67 0.05 -5.72 -13.26
N LEU A 68 -0.14 -4.61 -12.52
CA LEU A 68 -0.40 -3.25 -13.00
C LEU A 68 -1.65 -3.09 -13.89
N GLY A 69 -2.50 -4.12 -13.96
CA GLY A 69 -3.65 -4.17 -14.88
C GLY A 69 -3.26 -4.54 -16.32
N LEU A 70 -2.02 -4.96 -16.55
CA LEU A 70 -1.43 -5.19 -17.87
C LEU A 70 -0.81 -6.60 -18.00
N ASP A 71 -1.04 -7.48 -17.03
CA ASP A 71 -0.30 -8.74 -16.87
C ASP A 71 1.22 -8.56 -16.73
N GLY A 72 1.61 -7.49 -16.06
CA GLY A 72 3.00 -7.10 -15.88
C GLY A 72 3.63 -6.46 -17.12
N VAL A 73 4.75 -5.78 -16.92
CA VAL A 73 5.53 -5.18 -18.01
C VAL A 73 7.01 -5.49 -17.79
N GLY A 74 7.54 -6.45 -18.54
CA GLY A 74 8.88 -6.99 -18.25
C GLY A 74 8.90 -7.71 -16.91
N ASP A 75 9.90 -7.46 -16.06
CA ASP A 75 10.02 -8.07 -14.72
C ASP A 75 9.47 -7.17 -13.59
N THR A 76 8.33 -6.51 -13.82
CA THR A 76 7.70 -5.68 -12.78
C THR A 76 7.38 -6.47 -11.53
N LYS A 77 7.02 -7.76 -11.67
CA LYS A 77 6.76 -8.65 -10.54
C LYS A 77 7.98 -8.82 -9.65
N GLY A 78 9.10 -9.31 -10.18
CA GLY A 78 10.30 -9.56 -9.39
C GLY A 78 10.86 -8.29 -8.76
N LEU A 79 10.85 -7.18 -9.51
CA LEU A 79 11.31 -5.88 -9.04
C LEU A 79 10.46 -5.32 -7.89
N LEU A 80 9.13 -5.33 -8.02
CA LEU A 80 8.24 -4.76 -7.01
C LEU A 80 8.14 -5.65 -5.76
N GLU A 81 8.07 -6.97 -5.91
CA GLU A 81 8.09 -7.89 -4.76
C GLU A 81 9.38 -7.76 -3.95
N SER A 82 10.52 -7.62 -4.63
CA SER A 82 11.82 -7.41 -3.96
C SER A 82 11.87 -6.05 -3.26
N ALA A 83 11.44 -4.97 -3.93
CA ALA A 83 11.39 -3.64 -3.33
C ALA A 83 10.45 -3.57 -2.11
N MET A 84 9.32 -4.29 -2.12
CA MET A 84 8.40 -4.35 -0.99
C MET A 84 8.99 -5.13 0.19
N ARG A 85 9.68 -6.25 -0.06
CA ARG A 85 10.38 -7.03 0.97
C ARG A 85 11.50 -6.23 1.63
N ASP A 86 12.34 -5.56 0.84
CA ASP A 86 13.44 -4.72 1.34
C ASP A 86 12.93 -3.59 2.25
N ARG A 87 11.70 -3.12 2.01
CA ARG A 87 11.04 -2.09 2.80
C ARG A 87 10.17 -2.63 3.93
N HIS A 88 10.10 -3.95 4.10
CA HIS A 88 9.23 -4.64 5.05
C HIS A 88 7.75 -4.20 4.94
N ILE A 89 7.26 -4.09 3.71
CA ILE A 89 5.85 -3.85 3.40
C ILE A 89 5.23 -5.22 3.13
N LYS A 90 4.28 -5.64 3.97
CA LYS A 90 3.49 -6.87 3.73
C LYS A 90 2.46 -6.59 2.65
N TRP A 91 1.92 -7.61 2.01
CA TRP A 91 0.85 -7.41 1.04
C TRP A 91 -0.22 -8.51 1.05
N ILE A 92 -1.38 -8.15 0.52
CA ILE A 92 -2.51 -9.03 0.24
C ILE A 92 -2.92 -8.75 -1.21
N THR A 93 -2.78 -9.76 -2.07
CA THR A 93 -3.20 -9.75 -3.48
C THR A 93 -4.54 -10.45 -3.62
N ASN A 94 -5.15 -10.43 -4.81
CA ASN A 94 -6.48 -11.01 -5.03
C ASN A 94 -7.54 -10.50 -4.03
N ALA A 95 -7.34 -9.29 -3.49
CA ALA A 95 -8.13 -8.79 -2.38
C ALA A 95 -9.21 -7.84 -2.87
N LYS A 96 -10.45 -8.10 -2.45
CA LYS A 96 -11.58 -7.18 -2.57
C LYS A 96 -11.79 -6.47 -1.24
N VAL A 97 -11.83 -5.13 -1.25
CA VAL A 97 -12.17 -4.34 -0.06
C VAL A 97 -13.68 -4.22 0.05
N THR A 98 -14.25 -4.73 1.13
CA THR A 98 -15.71 -4.74 1.36
C THR A 98 -16.17 -3.50 2.12
N SER A 99 -15.42 -3.07 3.14
CA SER A 99 -15.65 -1.82 3.86
C SER A 99 -14.38 -1.29 4.54
N VAL A 100 -14.41 0.00 4.88
CA VAL A 100 -13.37 0.66 5.68
C VAL A 100 -14.04 1.39 6.82
N ASP A 101 -13.83 0.88 8.04
CA ASP A 101 -14.28 1.47 9.29
C ASP A 101 -13.14 2.22 9.97
N ALA A 102 -13.44 2.90 11.09
CA ALA A 102 -12.43 3.57 11.88
C ALA A 102 -11.39 2.56 12.42
N GLY A 103 -10.19 2.60 11.85
CA GLY A 103 -9.07 1.74 12.27
C GLY A 103 -9.12 0.29 11.75
N LEU A 104 -10.08 -0.04 10.88
CA LEU A 104 -10.24 -1.40 10.35
C LEU A 104 -10.62 -1.39 8.86
N MET A 105 -9.93 -2.18 8.06
CA MET A 105 -10.30 -2.46 6.66
C MET A 105 -10.72 -3.91 6.57
N HIS A 106 -11.92 -4.15 6.04
CA HIS A 106 -12.44 -5.50 5.77
C HIS A 106 -12.08 -5.88 4.34
N VAL A 107 -11.38 -7.00 4.21
CA VAL A 107 -10.89 -7.52 2.92
C VAL A 107 -11.28 -8.98 2.76
N GLU A 108 -11.65 -9.36 1.55
CA GLU A 108 -11.90 -10.74 1.14
C GLU A 108 -10.86 -11.13 0.08
N GLU A 109 -10.11 -12.18 0.33
CA GLU A 109 -9.26 -12.80 -0.69
C GLU A 109 -10.13 -13.65 -1.62
N VAL A 110 -10.00 -13.43 -2.92
CA VAL A 110 -10.87 -14.01 -3.95
C VAL A 110 -10.03 -14.89 -4.87
N ASN A 111 -10.42 -16.14 -5.08
CA ASN A 111 -9.72 -17.09 -5.95
C ASN A 111 -8.27 -17.40 -5.51
N GLU A 112 -8.10 -17.99 -4.32
CA GLU A 112 -6.92 -18.85 -4.08
C GLU A 112 -6.95 -20.08 -5.00
#